data_AF-A0A7Y7XGR9-F1
#
_entry.id   AF-A0A7Y7XGR9-F1
#
_cell.length_a   1.000
_cell.length_b   1.000
_cell.length_c   1.000
_cell.angle_alpha   90.00
_cell.angle_beta   90.00
_cell.angle_gamma   90.00
#
_symmetry.space_group_name_H-M   'P 1'
#
loop_
_entity.id
_entity.type
_entity.pdbx_description
1 polymer ?
#
loop_
_entity_poly.entity_id
_entity_poly.type
_entity_poly.pdbx_seq_one_letter_code
_entity_poly.pdbx_strand_id
1 'polypeptide(L)'
;MESAACAPEGAAGESARQECVALILRLWDRRGSSPFTLPLENVAEELELLLRPKPKFFPLIKKGTDPFVDLYRSLEDLHHREIRTCLSAWAANLDLSKDREFLLNHPGHLEDVEAQIIHQIVEIQNHITGPEATLDGVPCPDFASRTKKDQGKIVRAQLREIAKSRSELLKG
;
A
#
# COMPACT_ATOMS: atom_id res chain seq x y z
N MET A 1 29.27 -4.20 -12.24
CA MET A 1 28.52 -3.28 -11.36
C MET A 1 29.07 -1.89 -11.60
N GLU A 2 28.50 -1.16 -12.55
CA GLU A 2 28.84 0.24 -12.83
C GLU A 2 27.55 1.00 -13.05
N SER A 3 27.06 1.71 -12.02
CA SER A 3 26.05 2.76 -12.20
C SER A 3 25.94 3.65 -10.95
N ALA A 4 27.04 4.32 -10.58
CA ALA A 4 27.02 5.35 -9.53
C ALA A 4 27.83 6.60 -9.91
N ALA A 5 28.01 6.85 -11.22
CA ALA A 5 28.84 7.95 -11.71
C ALA A 5 28.14 8.81 -12.79
N CYS A 6 26.83 9.05 -12.64
CA CYS A 6 26.12 9.98 -13.53
C CYS A 6 25.40 11.06 -12.71
N ALA A 7 26.17 12.02 -12.20
CA ALA A 7 25.67 13.32 -11.76
C ALA A 7 26.63 14.40 -12.24
N PRO A 8 26.15 15.49 -12.87
CA PRO A 8 27.00 16.53 -13.45
C PRO A 8 27.80 17.29 -12.37
N GLU A 9 29.08 17.57 -12.66
CA GLU A 9 29.99 18.26 -11.75
C GLU A 9 29.59 19.74 -11.57
N GLY A 10 29.25 20.10 -10.33
CA GLY A 10 28.94 21.46 -9.90
C GLY A 10 28.46 21.48 -8.43
N ALA A 11 28.58 22.63 -7.76
CA ALA A 11 28.23 22.78 -6.33
C ALA A 11 26.81 22.33 -5.96
N ALA A 12 25.87 22.38 -6.91
CA ALA A 12 24.51 21.85 -6.75
C ALA A 12 24.45 20.31 -6.75
N GLY A 13 25.31 19.65 -7.54
CA GLY A 13 25.45 18.19 -7.56
C GLY A 13 26.11 17.65 -6.30
N GLU A 14 27.07 18.38 -5.73
CA GLU A 14 27.68 18.05 -4.44
C GLU A 14 26.69 18.17 -3.28
N SER A 15 25.87 19.23 -3.26
CA SER A 15 24.81 19.39 -2.25
C SER A 15 23.76 18.28 -2.33
N ALA A 16 23.30 17.93 -3.55
CA ALA A 16 22.35 16.83 -3.74
C ALA A 16 22.95 15.48 -3.34
N ARG A 17 24.25 15.26 -3.60
CA ARG A 17 24.98 14.06 -3.18
C ARG A 17 25.09 13.98 -1.66
N GLN A 18 25.39 15.09 -0.98
CA GLN A 18 25.44 15.16 0.48
C GLN A 18 24.06 14.93 1.11
N GLU A 19 23.01 15.47 0.52
CA GLU A 19 21.63 15.22 0.96
C GLU A 19 21.24 13.74 0.80
N CYS A 20 21.58 13.11 -0.32
CA CYS A 20 21.37 11.68 -0.54
C CYS A 20 22.14 10.83 0.48
N VAL A 21 23.41 11.14 0.74
CA VAL A 21 24.22 10.44 1.75
C VAL A 21 23.61 10.61 3.15
N ALA A 22 23.18 11.83 3.51
CA ALA A 22 22.52 12.10 4.78
C ALA A 22 21.15 11.41 4.91
N LEU A 23 20.45 11.19 3.79
CA LEU A 23 19.20 10.43 3.75
C LEU A 23 19.45 8.93 3.95
N ILE A 24 20.49 8.39 3.29
CA ILE A 24 20.92 6.99 3.43
C ILE A 24 21.36 6.71 4.87
N LEU A 25 22.16 7.59 5.48
CA LEU A 25 22.59 7.45 6.87
C LEU A 25 21.41 7.52 7.84
N ARG A 26 20.45 8.43 7.63
CA ARG A 26 19.21 8.49 8.43
C ARG A 26 18.34 7.24 8.27
N LEU A 27 18.26 6.68 7.07
CA LEU A 27 17.58 5.40 6.83
C LEU A 27 18.31 4.26 7.52
N TRP A 28 19.64 4.27 7.52
CA TRP A 28 20.48 3.27 8.17
C TRP A 28 20.39 3.31 9.70
N ASP A 29 20.41 4.49 10.31
CA ASP A 29 20.23 4.67 11.76
C ASP A 29 18.82 4.25 12.19
N ARG A 30 17.80 4.59 11.39
CA ARG A 30 16.42 4.11 11.63
C ARG A 30 16.29 2.60 11.45
N ARG A 31 17.10 2.00 10.58
CA ARG A 31 17.15 0.55 10.38
C ARG A 31 17.66 -0.15 11.63
N GLY A 32 18.64 0.40 12.35
CA GLY A 32 19.10 -0.13 13.64
C GLY A 32 18.05 -0.11 14.76
N SER A 33 16.93 0.59 14.55
CA SER A 33 15.78 0.65 15.47
C SER A 33 14.63 -0.26 15.04
N SER A 34 14.79 -1.02 13.95
CA SER A 34 13.74 -1.89 13.39
C SER A 34 13.90 -3.32 13.93
N PRO A 35 12.82 -4.00 14.35
CA PRO A 35 12.89 -5.36 14.91
C PRO A 35 13.41 -6.43 13.93
N PHE A 36 13.56 -6.09 12.64
CA PHE A 36 14.15 -6.95 11.61
C PHE A 36 15.68 -6.78 11.46
N THR A 37 16.37 -6.12 12.39
CA THR A 37 17.85 -6.08 12.47
C THR A 37 18.39 -6.84 13.67
N LEU A 38 17.87 -8.03 13.93
CA LEU A 38 18.71 -9.01 14.62
C LEU A 38 19.97 -9.24 13.75
N PRO A 39 21.14 -9.55 14.35
CA PRO A 39 22.30 -10.00 13.59
C PRO A 39 21.88 -11.01 12.53
N LEU A 40 22.44 -10.95 11.32
CA LEU A 40 22.04 -11.82 10.19
C LEU A 40 22.00 -13.31 10.58
N GLU A 41 22.85 -13.69 11.52
CA GLU A 41 22.94 -14.99 12.18
C GLU A 41 21.60 -15.41 12.81
N ASN A 42 20.95 -14.52 13.55
CA ASN A 42 19.67 -14.75 14.23
C ASN A 42 18.47 -14.69 13.25
N VAL A 43 18.59 -13.90 12.17
CA VAL A 43 17.56 -13.85 11.10
C VAL A 43 17.54 -15.15 10.31
N ALA A 44 18.71 -15.79 10.12
CA ALA A 44 18.81 -17.09 9.46
C ALA A 44 18.13 -18.20 10.27
N GLU A 45 18.29 -18.22 11.60
CA GLU A 45 17.62 -19.19 12.48
C GLU A 45 16.08 -19.06 12.43
N GLU A 46 15.56 -17.83 12.45
CA GLU A 46 14.12 -17.57 12.33
C GLU A 46 13.57 -17.89 10.93
N LEU A 47 14.35 -17.61 9.87
CA LEU A 47 14.00 -18.00 8.50
C LEU A 47 13.98 -19.52 8.33
N GLU A 48 14.91 -20.26 8.94
CA GLU A 48 14.89 -21.73 8.92
C GLU A 48 13.65 -22.28 9.63
N LEU A 49 13.19 -21.65 10.71
CA LEU A 49 11.94 -22.04 11.39
C LEU A 49 10.71 -21.84 10.49
N LEU A 50 10.66 -20.75 9.71
CA LEU A 50 9.57 -20.44 8.77
C LEU A 50 9.59 -21.32 7.52
N LEU A 51 10.78 -21.78 7.10
CA LEU A 51 10.98 -22.61 5.92
C LEU A 51 10.85 -24.11 6.20
N ARG A 52 10.69 -24.53 7.45
CA ARG A 52 10.45 -25.94 7.79
C ARG A 52 9.15 -26.45 7.16
N PRO A 53 9.16 -27.63 6.53
CA PRO A 53 7.95 -28.22 5.97
C PRO A 53 6.96 -28.49 7.11
N LYS A 54 5.82 -27.79 7.08
CA LYS A 54 4.74 -27.82 8.09
C LYS A 54 4.57 -29.21 8.72
N PRO A 55 4.80 -29.38 10.03
CA PRO A 55 4.16 -30.44 10.78
C PRO A 55 2.88 -29.89 11.42
N LYS A 56 1.77 -30.44 10.92
CA LYS A 56 0.52 -30.79 11.61
C LYS A 56 0.07 -29.90 12.78
N PHE A 57 -1.11 -29.31 12.58
CA PHE A 57 -2.01 -28.70 13.56
C PHE A 57 -1.80 -29.17 15.00
N PHE A 58 -1.28 -28.29 15.84
CA PHE A 58 -1.61 -28.25 17.26
C PHE A 58 -2.56 -27.06 17.47
N PRO A 59 -3.77 -27.26 18.00
CA PRO A 59 -4.54 -26.14 18.51
C PRO A 59 -3.90 -25.69 19.84
N LEU A 60 -3.92 -24.38 20.09
CA LEU A 60 -3.42 -23.66 21.28
C LEU A 60 -1.97 -23.18 21.23
N ILE A 61 -1.77 -22.03 20.58
CA ILE A 61 -1.13 -20.89 21.27
C ILE A 61 -2.10 -19.71 21.17
N LYS A 62 -2.89 -19.50 22.23
CA LYS A 62 -3.50 -18.19 22.48
C LYS A 62 -2.45 -17.34 23.20
N LYS A 63 -2.33 -16.10 22.74
CA LYS A 63 -1.66 -14.93 23.34
C LYS A 63 -0.13 -14.92 23.32
N GLY A 64 0.34 -14.10 22.39
CA GLY A 64 1.64 -13.46 22.41
C GLY A 64 2.02 -13.03 21.00
N THR A 65 1.12 -12.41 20.24
CA THR A 65 1.60 -11.62 19.11
C THR A 65 2.47 -10.53 19.71
N ASP A 66 3.73 -10.49 19.29
CA ASP A 66 4.67 -9.44 19.65
C ASP A 66 3.96 -8.08 19.43
N PRO A 67 3.91 -7.19 20.44
CA PRO A 67 3.27 -5.88 20.31
C PRO A 67 3.75 -5.09 19.08
N PHE A 68 5.00 -5.28 18.66
CA PHE A 68 5.54 -4.67 17.44
C PHE A 68 4.97 -5.30 16.17
N VAL A 69 4.76 -6.62 16.15
CA VAL A 69 4.13 -7.31 15.00
C VAL A 69 2.66 -6.89 14.87
N ASP A 70 1.94 -6.74 15.98
CA ASP A 70 0.56 -6.26 15.98
C ASP A 70 0.47 -4.78 15.57
N LEU A 71 1.41 -3.95 16.02
CA LEU A 71 1.53 -2.56 15.57
C LEU A 71 1.80 -2.49 14.07
N TYR A 72 2.76 -3.28 13.56
CA TYR A 72 3.08 -3.32 12.14
C TYR A 72 1.87 -3.72 11.29
N ARG A 73 1.19 -4.80 11.65
CA ARG A 73 -0.04 -5.25 10.95
C ARG A 73 -1.11 -4.16 10.96
N SER A 74 -1.30 -3.49 12.10
CA SER A 74 -2.28 -2.41 12.22
C SER A 74 -1.92 -1.21 11.33
N LEU A 75 -0.63 -0.88 11.20
CA LEU A 75 -0.16 0.19 10.31
C LEU A 75 -0.28 -0.19 8.83
N GLU A 76 0.03 -1.44 8.49
CA GLU A 76 -0.13 -2.01 7.15
C GLU A 76 -1.61 -2.00 6.73
N ASP A 77 -2.52 -2.39 7.62
CA ASP A 77 -3.96 -2.31 7.39
C ASP A 77 -4.40 -0.87 7.11
N LEU A 78 -3.95 0.10 7.90
CA LEU A 78 -4.25 1.51 7.65
C LEU A 78 -3.69 2.02 6.32
N HIS A 79 -2.52 1.53 5.90
CA HIS A 79 -1.94 1.86 4.61
C HIS A 79 -2.76 1.29 3.45
N HIS A 80 -3.18 0.02 3.54
CA HIS A 80 -4.07 -0.59 2.54
C HIS A 80 -5.41 0.15 2.44
N ARG A 81 -5.97 0.58 3.58
CA ARG A 81 -7.20 1.40 3.61
C ARG A 81 -7.02 2.74 2.90
N GLU A 82 -5.88 3.40 3.09
CA GLU A 82 -5.52 4.65 2.40
C GLU A 82 -5.42 4.44 0.88
N ILE A 83 -4.68 3.41 0.45
CA ILE A 83 -4.55 3.06 -0.97
C ILE A 83 -5.92 2.80 -1.59
N ARG A 84 -6.75 1.95 -0.97
CA ARG A 84 -8.09 1.63 -1.48
C ARG A 84 -8.98 2.86 -1.60
N THR A 85 -8.91 3.77 -0.62
CA THR A 85 -9.67 5.03 -0.63
C THR A 85 -9.27 5.89 -1.83
N CYS A 86 -7.96 6.09 -2.04
CA CYS A 86 -7.43 6.87 -3.14
C CYS A 86 -7.76 6.24 -4.50
N LEU A 87 -7.55 4.92 -4.62
CA LEU A 87 -7.77 4.18 -5.86
C LEU A 87 -9.26 4.17 -6.26
N SER A 88 -10.17 4.00 -5.30
CA SER A 88 -11.62 4.06 -5.55
C SER A 88 -12.05 5.45 -6.00
N ALA A 89 -11.52 6.51 -5.36
CA ALA A 89 -11.82 7.88 -5.74
C ALA A 89 -11.30 8.24 -7.14
N TRP A 90 -10.12 7.75 -7.49
CA TRP A 90 -9.55 7.90 -8.82
C TRP A 90 -10.37 7.14 -9.86
N ALA A 91 -10.64 5.85 -9.64
CA ALA A 91 -11.39 4.99 -10.54
C ALA A 91 -12.82 5.49 -10.79
N ALA A 92 -13.47 6.08 -9.79
CA ALA A 92 -14.82 6.66 -9.92
C ALA A 92 -14.93 7.75 -11.00
N ASN A 93 -13.81 8.38 -11.38
CA ASN A 93 -13.77 9.49 -12.33
C ASN A 93 -13.20 9.11 -13.71
N LEU A 94 -12.82 7.85 -13.92
CA LEU A 94 -12.25 7.38 -15.18
C LEU A 94 -13.35 7.10 -16.21
N ASP A 95 -13.06 7.39 -17.48
CA ASP A 95 -13.84 6.85 -18.59
C ASP A 95 -13.22 5.53 -19.04
N LEU A 96 -13.78 4.41 -18.55
CA LEU A 96 -13.34 3.05 -18.88
C LEU A 96 -14.17 2.43 -20.01
N SER A 97 -14.93 3.22 -20.77
CA SER A 97 -15.82 2.70 -21.82
C SER A 97 -15.04 1.88 -22.86
N LYS A 98 -13.92 2.43 -23.36
CA LYS A 98 -13.04 1.77 -24.32
C LYS A 98 -12.34 0.55 -23.74
N ASP A 99 -11.88 0.63 -22.49
CA ASP A 99 -11.21 -0.48 -21.82
C ASP A 99 -12.16 -1.66 -21.62
N ARG A 100 -13.42 -1.38 -21.23
CA ARG A 100 -14.47 -2.40 -21.12
C ARG A 100 -14.80 -3.04 -22.46
N GLU A 101 -14.93 -2.23 -23.51
CA GLU A 101 -15.15 -2.73 -24.86
C GLU A 101 -13.99 -3.61 -25.33
N PHE A 102 -12.75 -3.20 -25.04
CA PHE A 102 -11.55 -3.95 -25.39
C PHE A 102 -11.49 -5.30 -24.66
N LEU A 103 -11.75 -5.33 -23.35
CA LEU A 103 -11.80 -6.57 -22.58
C LEU A 103 -12.86 -7.55 -23.10
N LEU A 104 -13.99 -7.04 -23.60
CA LEU A 104 -15.06 -7.85 -24.17
C LEU A 104 -14.70 -8.41 -25.55
N ASN A 105 -14.10 -7.59 -26.42
CA ASN A 105 -13.90 -7.92 -27.83
C ASN A 105 -12.53 -8.56 -28.12
N HIS A 106 -11.53 -8.33 -27.28
CA HIS A 106 -10.14 -8.73 -27.51
C HIS A 106 -9.45 -9.33 -26.26
N PRO A 107 -10.06 -10.30 -25.55
CA PRO A 107 -9.54 -10.80 -24.28
C PRO A 107 -8.15 -11.47 -24.38
N GLY A 108 -7.75 -11.95 -25.57
CA GLY A 108 -6.46 -12.59 -25.79
C GLY A 108 -5.37 -11.68 -26.35
N HIS A 109 -5.62 -10.37 -26.48
CA HIS A 109 -4.66 -9.41 -27.05
C HIS A 109 -3.89 -8.60 -26.00
N LEU A 110 -4.21 -8.79 -24.71
CA LEU A 110 -3.48 -8.17 -23.60
C LEU A 110 -2.47 -9.17 -23.03
N GLU A 111 -1.36 -8.63 -22.54
CA GLU A 111 -0.51 -9.40 -21.63
C GLU A 111 -1.28 -9.67 -20.32
N ASP A 112 -1.05 -10.83 -19.69
CA ASP A 112 -1.80 -11.27 -18.51
C ASP A 112 -1.83 -10.21 -17.39
N VAL A 113 -0.73 -9.49 -17.19
CA VAL A 113 -0.60 -8.44 -16.18
C VAL A 113 -1.45 -7.22 -16.54
N GLU A 114 -1.47 -6.81 -17.81
CA GLU A 114 -2.28 -5.67 -18.27
C GLU A 114 -3.77 -6.01 -18.16
N ALA A 115 -4.17 -7.20 -18.60
CA ALA A 115 -5.53 -7.69 -18.44
C ALA A 115 -5.97 -7.67 -16.97
N GLN A 116 -5.12 -8.19 -16.07
CA GLN A 116 -5.40 -8.20 -14.63
C GLN A 116 -5.59 -6.79 -14.07
N ILE A 117 -4.73 -5.84 -14.44
CA ILE A 117 -4.83 -4.45 -13.96
C ILE A 117 -6.12 -3.80 -14.45
N ILE A 118 -6.45 -3.92 -15.75
CA ILE A 118 -7.67 -3.32 -16.30
C ILE A 118 -8.91 -3.94 -15.65
N HIS A 119 -8.94 -5.27 -15.48
CA HIS A 119 -10.02 -5.95 -14.77
C HIS A 119 -10.19 -5.41 -13.35
N GLN A 120 -9.10 -5.27 -12.59
CA GLN A 120 -9.16 -4.72 -11.22
C GLN A 120 -9.71 -3.30 -11.20
N ILE A 121 -9.27 -2.43 -12.11
CA ILE A 121 -9.75 -1.03 -12.17
C ILE A 121 -11.24 -0.98 -12.52
N VAL A 122 -11.69 -1.83 -13.46
CA VAL A 122 -13.10 -1.96 -13.84
C VAL A 122 -13.95 -2.44 -12.68
N GLU A 123 -13.49 -3.46 -11.93
CA GLU A 123 -14.17 -3.97 -10.74
C GLU A 123 -14.30 -2.89 -9.65
N ILE A 124 -13.21 -2.16 -9.37
CA ILE A 124 -13.22 -1.05 -8.41
C ILE A 124 -14.21 0.02 -8.85
N GLN A 125 -14.23 0.39 -10.14
CA GLN A 125 -15.18 1.37 -10.66
C GLN A 125 -16.63 0.87 -10.53
N ASN A 126 -16.91 -0.40 -10.82
CA ASN A 126 -18.25 -0.98 -10.66
C ASN A 126 -18.70 -0.93 -9.20
N HIS A 127 -17.80 -1.28 -8.26
CA HIS A 127 -18.10 -1.28 -6.83
C HIS A 127 -18.42 0.13 -6.33
N ILE A 128 -17.65 1.14 -6.74
CA ILE A 128 -17.81 2.52 -6.24
C ILE A 128 -18.93 3.31 -6.96
N THR A 129 -19.40 2.83 -8.11
CA THR A 129 -20.53 3.42 -8.86
C THR A 129 -21.88 2.82 -8.48
N GLY A 130 -21.89 1.67 -7.78
CA GLY A 130 -23.12 0.98 -7.39
C GLY A 130 -23.87 1.62 -6.21
N PRO A 131 -25.12 1.19 -5.97
CA PRO A 131 -25.94 1.66 -4.84
C PRO A 131 -25.39 1.20 -3.48
N GLU A 132 -24.62 0.11 -3.47
CA GLU A 132 -23.95 -0.45 -2.29
C GLU A 132 -22.49 0.03 -2.19
N ALA A 133 -22.12 1.11 -2.89
CA ALA A 133 -20.78 1.63 -2.89
C ALA A 133 -20.29 1.88 -1.46
N THR A 134 -19.10 1.38 -1.16
CA THR A 134 -18.41 1.62 0.11
C THR A 134 -17.05 2.22 -0.16
N LEU A 135 -16.66 3.17 0.69
CA LEU A 135 -15.32 3.73 0.70
C LEU A 135 -14.68 3.35 2.03
N ASP A 136 -13.67 2.47 1.98
CA ASP A 136 -13.03 1.94 3.19
C ASP A 136 -14.02 1.30 4.19
N GLY A 137 -14.96 0.51 3.66
CA GLY A 137 -16.01 -0.15 4.45
C GLY A 137 -17.13 0.78 4.94
N VAL A 138 -17.02 2.09 4.71
CA VAL A 138 -18.08 3.05 5.05
C VAL A 138 -19.05 3.18 3.87
N PRO A 139 -20.37 2.96 4.07
CA PRO A 139 -21.37 3.16 3.03
C PRO A 139 -21.32 4.58 2.45
N CYS A 140 -21.16 4.65 1.14
CA CYS A 140 -21.12 5.89 0.37
C CYS A 140 -21.93 5.75 -0.92
N PRO A 141 -23.26 5.63 -0.82
CA PRO A 141 -24.11 5.46 -1.99
C PRO A 141 -23.96 6.63 -2.95
N ASP A 142 -24.02 6.29 -4.24
CA ASP A 142 -23.94 7.21 -5.37
C ASP A 142 -22.66 8.05 -5.37
N PHE A 143 -21.55 7.55 -4.81
CA PHE A 143 -20.29 8.30 -4.71
C PHE A 143 -19.84 8.83 -6.08
N ALA A 144 -19.87 7.98 -7.11
CA ALA A 144 -19.49 8.36 -8.47
C ALA A 144 -20.40 9.42 -9.09
N SER A 145 -21.68 9.46 -8.71
CA SER A 145 -22.67 10.42 -9.22
C SER A 145 -22.60 11.80 -8.53
N ARG A 146 -21.85 11.92 -7.42
CA ARG A 146 -21.66 13.18 -6.71
C ARG A 146 -20.73 14.13 -7.49
N THR A 147 -20.85 15.42 -7.18
CA THR A 147 -19.91 16.41 -7.72
C THR A 147 -18.48 16.12 -7.26
N LYS A 148 -17.48 16.44 -8.10
CA LYS A 148 -16.05 16.30 -7.74
C LYS A 148 -15.70 16.98 -6.40
N LYS A 149 -16.37 18.09 -6.09
CA LYS A 149 -16.21 18.82 -4.83
C LYS A 149 -16.68 17.98 -3.63
N ASP A 150 -17.83 17.33 -3.74
CA ASP A 150 -18.39 16.53 -2.66
C ASP A 150 -17.69 15.18 -2.52
N GLN A 151 -17.31 14.54 -3.64
CA GLN A 151 -16.39 13.39 -3.63
C GLN A 151 -15.10 13.72 -2.87
N GLY A 152 -14.48 14.86 -3.19
CA GLY A 152 -13.26 15.32 -2.51
C GLY A 152 -13.45 15.65 -1.04
N LYS A 153 -14.66 16.02 -0.57
CA LYS A 153 -14.94 16.17 0.87
C LYS A 153 -14.97 14.81 1.57
N ILE A 154 -15.67 13.84 0.98
CA ILE A 154 -15.82 12.49 1.52
C ILE A 154 -14.46 11.80 1.61
N VAL A 155 -13.68 11.83 0.53
CA VAL A 155 -12.33 11.23 0.49
C VAL A 155 -11.42 11.86 1.54
N ARG A 156 -11.40 13.20 1.64
CA ARG A 156 -10.59 13.88 2.66
C ARG A 156 -11.05 13.57 4.09
N ALA A 157 -12.35 13.41 4.32
CA ALA A 157 -12.86 12.98 5.62
C ALA A 157 -12.34 11.58 5.97
N GLN A 158 -12.42 10.64 5.03
CA GLN A 158 -11.93 9.28 5.24
C GLN A 158 -10.42 9.22 5.50
N LEU A 159 -9.64 9.95 4.69
CA LEU A 159 -8.18 10.02 4.87
C LEU A 159 -7.79 10.66 6.21
N ARG A 160 -8.58 11.62 6.70
CA ARG A 160 -8.36 12.20 8.05
C ARG A 160 -8.64 11.20 9.16
N GLU A 161 -9.70 10.39 9.03
CA GLU A 161 -9.97 9.33 10.01
C GLU A 161 -8.84 8.29 10.02
N ILE A 162 -8.35 7.87 8.86
CA ILE A 162 -7.19 6.96 8.75
C ILE A 162 -5.94 7.59 9.42
N ALA A 163 -5.67 8.86 9.14
CA ALA A 163 -4.53 9.58 9.73
C ALA A 163 -4.66 9.73 11.27
N LYS A 164 -5.90 9.93 11.76
CA LYS A 164 -6.20 9.97 13.20
C LYS A 164 -5.93 8.60 13.83
N SER A 165 -6.47 7.51 13.27
CA SER A 165 -6.20 6.15 13.76
C SER A 165 -4.70 5.81 13.76
N ARG A 166 -3.96 6.23 12.72
CA ARG A 166 -2.50 6.07 12.66
C ARG A 166 -1.80 6.80 13.79
N SER A 167 -2.23 8.03 14.08
CA SER A 167 -1.67 8.83 15.16
C SER A 167 -1.98 8.26 16.55
N GLU A 168 -3.14 7.63 16.72
CA GLU A 168 -3.53 6.96 17.96
C GLU A 168 -2.70 5.69 18.18
N LEU A 169 -2.52 4.87 17.14
CA LEU A 169 -1.69 3.65 17.20
C LEU A 169 -0.22 3.94 17.54
N LEU A 170 0.34 5.03 17.02
CA LEU A 170 1.74 5.39 17.24
C LEU A 170 2.00 6.10 18.59
N LYS A 171 0.94 6.45 19.33
CA LYS A 171 1.02 7.07 20.67
C LYS A 171 0.86 6.06 21.82
N GLY A 172 0.31 4.89 21.53
CA GLY A 172 0.19 3.77 22.47
C GLY A 172 1.51 3.03 22.61
#